data_AF-A0A9D8DF61-F1
#
_entry.id   AF-A0A9D8DF61-F1
#
_cell.length_a   1.000
_cell.length_b   1.000
_cell.length_c   1.000
_cell.angle_alpha   90.00
_cell.angle_beta   90.00
_cell.angle_gamma   90.00
#
_symmetry.space_group_name_H-M   'P 1'
#
loop_
_entity.id
_entity.type
_entity.pdbx_description
1 polymer ?
#
loop_
_entity_poly.entity_id
_entity_poly.type
_entity_poly.pdbx_seq_one_letter_code
_entity_poly.pdbx_strand_id
1 'polypeptide(L)'
;MSPRSPKGELIGDRYRIEDRLGSGGMSTVFRAQDTILERTVAVKILAEHLSDDERFIARFRREALAVAKLVHPNIVQVYDTGNDSGQYYIVMEYVKGKSGAQLLQAQGSLDPETTVEIGVQACAGLEYAHRHGIIHRDVKPGNLMIIGGPAERGGDMTVKLADFGIARAGEQPRITQVGSVVGTAAYLAPEQARGDEATPSSDVYSLGVVLYQFLTGRLPYEGASLAELAVRQQSEQPLHPSSYADDVPQSVGDAVLVALDSDPNHRFAAAGELADALRRGLGGESPTQTGATRVMAGDAPTAATRHMPRTQSTRPVRRSP
;
A
#
# COMPACT_ATOMS: atom_id res chain seq x y z
N MET A 1 -22.41 24.32 10.91
CA MET A 1 -21.50 25.44 10.62
C MET A 1 -20.28 24.85 9.93
N SER A 2 -19.91 25.30 8.72
CA SER A 2 -18.63 24.87 8.14
C SER A 2 -17.50 25.39 9.03
N PRO A 3 -16.51 24.56 9.42
CA PRO A 3 -15.39 25.06 10.22
C PRO A 3 -14.70 26.18 9.44
N ARG A 4 -14.41 27.30 10.12
CA ARG A 4 -13.68 28.44 9.55
C ARG A 4 -12.39 27.90 8.92
N SER A 5 -12.08 28.36 7.70
CA SER A 5 -10.78 28.09 7.11
C SER A 5 -9.71 28.78 7.97
N PRO A 6 -8.74 28.05 8.56
CA PRO A 6 -7.70 28.64 9.42
C PRO A 6 -6.64 29.42 8.61
N LYS A 7 -6.93 29.82 7.37
CA LYS A 7 -5.95 30.51 6.51
C LYS A 7 -5.55 31.86 7.15
N GLY A 8 -4.27 32.00 7.43
CA GLY A 8 -3.68 33.15 8.14
C GLY A 8 -3.59 32.98 9.66
N GLU A 9 -4.20 31.95 10.23
CA GLU A 9 -4.11 31.61 11.65
C GLU A 9 -2.72 31.08 11.99
N LEU A 10 -2.24 31.42 13.19
CA LEU A 10 -1.02 30.85 13.76
C LEU A 10 -1.40 29.70 14.67
N ILE A 11 -0.80 28.53 14.44
CA ILE A 11 -0.91 27.38 15.34
C ILE A 11 0.35 27.27 16.18
N GLY A 12 0.19 27.12 17.49
CA GLY A 12 1.28 27.04 18.45
C GLY A 12 2.18 28.27 18.42
N ASP A 13 1.59 29.44 18.15
CA ASP A 13 2.27 30.74 17.98
C ASP A 13 3.43 30.75 16.97
N ARG A 14 3.49 29.77 16.05
CA ARG A 14 4.65 29.56 15.17
C ARG A 14 4.30 29.20 13.74
N TYR A 15 3.28 28.37 13.53
CA TYR A 15 3.00 27.81 12.22
C TYR A 15 1.84 28.57 11.58
N ARG A 16 2.14 29.45 10.61
CA ARG A 16 1.12 30.23 9.91
C ARG A 16 0.48 29.37 8.83
N ILE A 17 -0.79 29.04 9.00
CA ILE A 17 -1.53 28.20 8.06
C ILE A 17 -1.83 28.96 6.76
N GLU A 18 -1.57 28.31 5.64
CA GLU A 18 -1.82 28.85 4.30
C GLU A 18 -2.96 28.08 3.60
N ASP A 19 -2.61 27.04 2.83
CA ASP A 19 -3.53 26.34 1.96
C ASP A 19 -3.82 24.93 2.49
N ARG A 20 -5.07 24.48 2.38
CA ARG A 20 -5.43 23.10 2.70
C ARG A 20 -4.88 22.17 1.62
N LEU A 21 -4.08 21.18 2.03
CA LEU A 21 -3.48 20.18 1.13
C LEU A 21 -4.37 18.94 1.00
N GLY A 22 -5.05 18.55 2.07
CA GLY A 22 -5.89 17.37 2.09
C GLY A 22 -6.69 17.24 3.37
N SER A 23 -7.64 16.33 3.39
CA SER A 23 -8.50 16.09 4.55
C SER A 23 -9.11 14.71 4.49
N GLY A 24 -9.16 14.06 5.64
CA GLY A 24 -9.85 12.80 5.84
C GLY A 24 -10.71 12.86 7.10
N GLY A 25 -11.30 11.72 7.46
CA GLY A 25 -12.15 11.61 8.65
C GLY A 25 -11.42 11.95 9.95
N MET A 26 -10.12 11.69 10.05
CA MET A 26 -9.38 11.81 11.31
C MET A 26 -8.55 13.09 11.42
N SER A 27 -8.20 13.72 10.31
CA SER A 27 -7.29 14.86 10.31
C SER A 27 -7.41 15.68 9.04
N THR A 28 -6.98 16.94 9.12
CA THR A 28 -6.81 17.82 7.95
C THR A 28 -5.36 18.27 7.86
N VAL A 29 -4.80 18.25 6.65
CA VAL A 29 -3.41 18.63 6.39
C VAL A 29 -3.39 19.98 5.67
N PHE A 30 -2.56 20.88 6.16
CA PHE A 30 -2.37 22.23 5.63
C PHE A 30 -0.91 22.46 5.26
N ARG A 31 -0.67 23.27 4.23
CA ARG A 31 0.61 23.94 4.01
C ARG A 31 0.68 25.10 4.99
N ALA A 32 1.82 25.28 5.63
CA ALA A 32 2.06 26.36 6.55
C ALA A 32 3.49 26.89 6.40
N GLN A 33 3.68 28.12 6.89
CA GLN A 33 5.00 28.71 7.03
C GLN A 33 5.43 28.62 8.50
N ASP A 34 6.56 27.97 8.77
CA ASP A 34 7.25 28.08 10.05
C ASP A 34 7.86 29.49 10.13
N THR A 35 7.33 30.33 11.02
CA THR A 35 7.73 31.75 11.11
C THR A 35 9.07 31.95 11.82
N ILE A 36 9.57 30.93 12.54
CA ILE A 36 10.84 31.00 13.26
C ILE A 36 11.97 30.47 12.39
N LEU A 37 11.79 29.31 11.76
CA LEU A 37 12.81 28.70 10.90
C LEU A 37 12.71 29.11 9.43
N GLU A 38 11.75 29.98 9.10
CA GLU A 38 11.54 30.53 7.75
C GLU A 38 11.45 29.46 6.64
N ARG A 39 10.82 28.31 6.93
CA ARG A 39 10.60 27.23 5.96
C ARG A 39 9.12 26.85 5.81
N THR A 40 8.77 26.38 4.62
CA THR A 40 7.45 25.79 4.36
C THR A 40 7.36 24.39 4.97
N VAL A 41 6.25 24.11 5.66
CA VAL A 41 5.98 22.84 6.33
C VAL A 41 4.55 22.37 6.02
N ALA A 42 4.29 21.08 6.25
CA ALA A 42 2.94 20.55 6.30
C ALA A 42 2.52 20.39 7.77
N VAL A 43 1.32 20.84 8.11
CA VAL A 43 0.74 20.74 9.46
C VAL A 43 -0.50 19.86 9.38
N LYS A 44 -0.43 18.70 10.01
CA LYS A 44 -1.54 17.76 10.15
C LYS A 44 -2.26 18.03 11.47
N ILE A 45 -3.49 18.49 11.39
CA ILE A 45 -4.34 18.85 12.53
C ILE A 45 -5.35 17.74 12.76
N LEU A 46 -5.49 17.28 14.00
CA LEU A 46 -6.46 16.27 14.39
C LEU A 46 -7.89 16.82 14.30
N ALA A 47 -8.85 16.00 13.87
CA ALA A 47 -10.25 16.40 13.84
C ALA A 47 -10.80 16.67 15.26
N GLU A 48 -11.66 17.68 15.39
CA GLU A 48 -12.19 18.15 16.67
C GLU A 48 -12.92 17.04 17.44
N HIS A 49 -13.71 16.20 16.76
CA HIS A 49 -14.42 15.08 17.39
C HIS A 49 -13.52 13.97 17.97
N LEU A 50 -12.22 13.99 17.68
CA LEU A 50 -11.22 13.08 18.25
C LEU A 50 -10.35 13.77 19.32
N SER A 51 -10.55 15.08 19.54
CA SER A 51 -9.71 15.90 20.43
C SER A 51 -10.08 15.80 21.92
N ASP A 52 -11.15 15.07 22.25
CA ASP A 52 -11.57 14.79 23.64
C ASP A 52 -11.27 13.33 24.07
N ASP A 53 -10.84 12.45 23.17
CA ASP A 53 -10.44 11.08 23.52
C ASP A 53 -8.97 11.03 23.95
N GLU A 54 -8.73 11.15 25.25
CA GLU A 54 -7.39 11.12 25.85
C GLU A 54 -6.57 9.88 25.43
N ARG A 55 -7.23 8.73 25.24
CA ARG A 55 -6.53 7.50 24.83
C ARG A 55 -6.08 7.60 23.39
N PHE A 56 -6.92 8.16 22.52
CA PHE A 56 -6.57 8.42 21.13
C PHE A 56 -5.40 9.42 21.03
N ILE A 57 -5.48 10.53 21.77
CA ILE A 57 -4.44 11.56 21.82
C ILE A 57 -3.10 11.01 22.28
N ALA A 58 -3.10 10.24 23.37
CA ALA A 58 -1.88 9.65 23.90
C ALA A 58 -1.20 8.74 22.87
N ARG A 59 -1.99 7.97 22.10
CA ARG A 59 -1.47 7.15 21.00
C ARG A 59 -0.97 8.00 19.85
N PHE A 60 -1.76 8.95 19.37
CA PHE A 60 -1.37 9.87 18.29
C PHE A 60 -0.02 10.53 18.56
N ARG A 61 0.20 11.05 19.78
CA ARG A 61 1.48 11.62 20.21
C ARG A 61 2.59 10.59 20.24
N ARG A 62 2.35 9.41 20.83
CA ARG A 62 3.36 8.35 20.92
C ARG A 62 3.85 7.89 19.54
N GLU A 63 2.94 7.78 18.58
CA GLU A 63 3.27 7.35 17.22
C GLU A 63 3.97 8.45 16.43
N ALA A 64 3.52 9.71 16.57
CA ALA A 64 4.25 10.85 16.01
C ALA A 64 5.70 10.92 16.51
N LEU A 65 5.92 10.68 17.81
CA LEU A 65 7.25 10.64 18.41
C LEU A 65 8.09 9.43 17.95
N ALA A 66 7.47 8.29 17.66
CA ALA A 66 8.17 7.14 17.11
C ALA A 66 8.65 7.45 15.68
N VAL A 67 7.77 7.99 14.84
CA VAL A 67 8.06 8.35 13.45
C VAL A 67 9.06 9.51 13.35
N ALA A 68 9.03 10.47 14.29
CA ALA A 68 9.98 11.59 14.32
C ALA A 68 11.45 11.15 14.49
N LYS A 69 11.70 9.94 14.98
CA LYS A 69 13.06 9.37 15.06
C LYS A 69 13.57 8.83 13.74
N LEU A 70 12.69 8.61 12.77
CA LEU A 70 13.07 8.12 11.45
C LEU A 70 13.63 9.27 10.63
N VAL A 71 14.85 9.09 10.12
CA VAL A 71 15.51 10.02 9.20
C VAL A 71 15.98 9.24 7.99
N HIS A 72 15.22 9.33 6.89
CA HIS A 72 15.48 8.58 5.67
C HIS A 72 15.01 9.36 4.44
N PRO A 73 15.75 9.35 3.30
CA PRO A 73 15.34 10.07 2.10
C PRO A 73 13.95 9.68 1.60
N ASN A 74 13.55 8.41 1.76
CA ASN A 74 12.25 7.89 1.34
C ASN A 74 11.16 7.91 2.43
N ILE A 75 11.34 8.70 3.49
CA ILE A 75 10.32 8.93 4.53
C ILE A 75 10.10 10.44 4.66
N VAL A 76 8.84 10.86 4.79
CA VAL A 76 8.50 12.25 5.11
C VAL A 76 8.93 12.52 6.55
N GLN A 77 9.83 13.50 6.72
CA GLN A 77 10.34 13.83 8.05
C GLN A 77 9.25 14.47 8.92
N VAL A 78 9.05 13.94 10.13
CA VAL A 78 8.29 14.64 11.17
C VAL A 78 9.26 15.56 11.92
N TYR A 79 8.89 16.83 12.03
CA TYR A 79 9.71 17.86 12.67
C TYR A 79 9.28 18.15 14.11
N ASP A 80 7.98 18.19 14.36
CA ASP A 80 7.45 18.65 15.64
C ASP A 80 6.03 18.10 15.89
N THR A 81 5.56 18.18 17.13
CA THR A 81 4.17 17.93 17.50
C THR A 81 3.77 18.82 18.68
N GLY A 82 2.52 19.27 18.68
CA GLY A 82 2.04 20.18 19.71
C GLY A 82 0.55 20.04 20.01
N ASN A 83 0.12 20.85 20.96
CA ASN A 83 -1.28 21.12 21.26
C ASN A 83 -1.43 22.63 21.42
N ASP A 84 -2.43 23.18 20.77
CA ASP A 84 -2.81 24.58 20.91
C ASP A 84 -4.29 24.64 21.28
N SER A 85 -4.60 25.02 22.52
CA SER A 85 -5.98 25.19 22.99
C SER A 85 -6.89 23.97 22.74
N GLY A 86 -6.35 22.76 22.90
CA GLY A 86 -7.08 21.50 22.65
C GLY A 86 -6.94 20.96 21.22
N GLN A 87 -6.39 21.75 20.30
CA GLN A 87 -6.12 21.33 18.92
C GLN A 87 -4.74 20.67 18.82
N TYR A 88 -4.73 19.36 18.59
CA TYR A 88 -3.50 18.58 18.43
C TYR A 88 -2.99 18.63 16.99
N TYR A 89 -1.68 18.77 16.82
CA TYR A 89 -1.07 18.84 15.49
C TYR A 89 0.30 18.15 15.43
N ILE A 90 0.67 17.77 14.21
CA ILE A 90 1.99 17.27 13.84
C ILE A 90 2.51 18.15 12.70
N VAL A 91 3.76 18.58 12.82
CA VAL A 91 4.47 19.34 11.79
C VAL A 91 5.45 18.42 11.11
N MET A 92 5.40 18.40 9.78
CA MET A 92 6.18 17.51 8.94
C MET A 92 6.70 18.23 7.70
N GLU A 93 7.62 17.57 7.00
CA GLU A 93 8.16 18.00 5.73
C GLU A 93 7.03 18.30 4.73
N TYR A 94 7.06 19.49 4.15
CA TYR A 94 6.21 19.79 3.00
C TYR A 94 6.84 19.20 1.74
N VAL A 95 6.27 18.11 1.24
CA VAL A 95 6.71 17.51 -0.02
C VAL A 95 6.04 18.22 -1.18
N LYS A 96 6.83 18.97 -1.95
CA LYS A 96 6.41 19.59 -3.21
C LYS A 96 6.44 18.54 -4.33
N GLY A 97 5.38 17.75 -4.41
CA GLY A 97 5.22 16.68 -5.38
C GLY A 97 3.75 16.30 -5.56
N LYS A 98 3.50 15.14 -6.16
CA LYS A 98 2.16 14.55 -6.29
C LYS A 98 2.08 13.26 -5.50
N SER A 99 0.92 12.95 -4.94
CA SER A 99 0.71 11.60 -4.40
C SER A 99 0.53 10.59 -5.52
N GLY A 100 0.83 9.32 -5.26
CA GLY A 100 0.56 8.23 -6.20
C GLY A 100 -0.92 8.16 -6.60
N ALA A 101 -1.83 8.53 -5.69
CA ALA A 101 -3.27 8.63 -6.01
C ALA A 101 -3.55 9.73 -7.05
N GLN A 102 -2.88 10.89 -6.95
CA GLN A 102 -3.00 11.95 -7.95
C GLN A 102 -2.39 11.54 -9.30
N LEU A 103 -1.30 10.76 -9.29
CA LEU A 103 -0.73 10.20 -10.52
C LEU A 103 -1.69 9.22 -11.20
N LEU A 104 -2.25 8.27 -10.44
CA LEU A 104 -3.27 7.33 -10.94
C LEU A 104 -4.50 8.06 -11.50
N GLN A 105 -4.99 9.08 -10.80
CA GLN A 105 -6.13 9.87 -11.29
C GLN A 105 -5.83 10.58 -12.63
N ALA A 106 -4.59 11.03 -12.82
CA ALA A 106 -4.18 11.77 -14.01
C ALA A 106 -3.81 10.87 -15.20
N GLN A 107 -3.24 9.69 -14.94
CA GLN A 107 -2.63 8.83 -15.96
C GLN A 107 -3.37 7.50 -16.16
N GLY A 108 -4.18 7.07 -15.19
CA GLY A 108 -4.85 5.78 -15.18
C GLY A 108 -3.95 4.65 -14.68
N SER A 109 -2.80 4.46 -15.32
CA SER A 109 -1.72 3.54 -14.95
C SER A 109 -0.35 4.22 -15.14
N LEU A 110 0.71 3.56 -14.71
CA LEU A 110 2.11 3.96 -14.86
C LEU A 110 2.87 2.88 -15.63
N ASP A 111 3.91 3.26 -16.36
CA ASP A 111 4.78 2.30 -17.04
C ASP A 111 5.53 1.39 -16.03
N PRO A 112 5.96 0.18 -16.47
CA PRO A 112 6.63 -0.77 -15.60
C PRO A 112 7.91 -0.23 -14.95
N GLU A 113 8.75 0.50 -15.69
CA GLU A 113 10.00 1.05 -15.18
C GLU A 113 9.74 2.05 -14.05
N THR A 114 8.84 3.02 -14.27
CA THR A 114 8.43 4.00 -13.26
C THR A 114 7.81 3.31 -12.04
N THR A 115 6.96 2.31 -12.26
CA THR A 115 6.31 1.56 -11.17
C THR A 115 7.34 0.84 -10.31
N VAL A 116 8.31 0.17 -10.93
CA VAL A 116 9.39 -0.53 -10.22
C VAL A 116 10.27 0.45 -9.46
N GLU A 117 10.64 1.58 -10.06
CA GLU A 117 11.43 2.60 -9.37
C GLU A 117 10.69 3.16 -8.14
N ILE A 118 9.39 3.43 -8.26
CA ILE A 118 8.56 3.83 -7.12
C ILE A 118 8.55 2.74 -6.04
N GLY A 119 8.32 1.48 -6.44
CA GLY A 119 8.29 0.33 -5.53
C GLY A 119 9.60 0.14 -4.77
N VAL A 120 10.73 0.22 -5.48
CA VAL A 120 12.07 0.09 -4.89
C VAL A 120 12.34 1.17 -3.85
N GLN A 121 12.00 2.42 -4.14
CA GLN A 121 12.19 3.54 -3.20
C GLN A 121 11.24 3.44 -2.00
N ALA A 122 9.99 3.03 -2.21
CA ALA A 122 9.04 2.75 -1.13
C ALA A 122 9.53 1.62 -0.23
N CYS A 123 10.04 0.52 -0.81
CA CYS A 123 10.64 -0.58 -0.06
C CYS A 123 11.83 -0.12 0.81
N ALA A 124 12.69 0.78 0.31
CA ALA A 124 13.80 1.31 1.09
C ALA A 124 13.31 2.07 2.35
N GLY A 125 12.25 2.87 2.22
CA GLY A 125 11.63 3.54 3.35
C GLY A 125 10.96 2.57 4.34
N LEU A 126 10.22 1.57 3.84
CA LEU A 126 9.60 0.55 4.68
C LEU A 126 10.63 -0.28 5.44
N GLU A 127 11.65 -0.78 4.75
CA GLU A 127 12.76 -1.55 5.33
C GLU A 127 13.43 -0.77 6.47
N TYR A 128 13.73 0.51 6.24
CA TYR A 128 14.32 1.36 7.26
C TYR A 128 13.40 1.49 8.49
N ALA A 129 12.11 1.73 8.29
CA ALA A 129 11.15 1.82 9.40
C ALA A 129 11.01 0.49 10.17
N HIS A 130 10.93 -0.64 9.45
CA HIS A 130 10.82 -1.98 10.02
C HIS A 130 12.02 -2.32 10.91
N ARG A 131 13.24 -1.96 10.49
CA ARG A 131 14.46 -2.12 11.30
C ARG A 131 14.45 -1.29 12.59
N HIS A 132 13.64 -0.23 12.64
CA HIS A 132 13.42 0.59 13.84
C HIS A 132 12.17 0.15 14.62
N GLY A 133 11.57 -0.99 14.28
CA GLY A 133 10.39 -1.52 14.96
C GLY A 133 9.09 -0.77 14.65
N ILE A 134 9.05 -0.02 13.54
CA ILE A 134 7.87 0.76 13.12
C ILE A 134 7.27 0.14 11.88
N ILE A 135 6.00 -0.25 11.97
CA ILE A 135 5.18 -0.75 10.85
C ILE A 135 4.33 0.41 10.32
N HIS A 136 4.22 0.56 9.01
CA HIS A 136 3.51 1.68 8.38
C HIS A 136 1.99 1.55 8.51
N ARG A 137 1.41 0.35 8.30
CA ARG A 137 -0.01 -0.02 8.50
C ARG A 137 -1.04 0.64 7.57
N ASP A 138 -0.65 1.66 6.81
CA ASP A 138 -1.53 2.37 5.85
C ASP A 138 -0.81 2.67 4.52
N VAL A 139 -0.09 1.69 3.97
CA VAL A 139 0.53 1.86 2.64
C VAL A 139 -0.57 1.89 1.58
N LYS A 140 -0.63 2.97 0.80
CA LYS A 140 -1.61 3.21 -0.27
C LYS A 140 -1.11 4.33 -1.19
N PRO A 141 -1.65 4.51 -2.41
CA PRO A 141 -1.12 5.49 -3.35
C PRO A 141 -1.17 6.93 -2.81
N GLY A 142 -2.16 7.25 -1.97
CA GLY A 142 -2.26 8.56 -1.32
C GLY A 142 -1.15 8.90 -0.33
N ASN A 143 -0.44 7.89 0.17
CA ASN A 143 0.63 8.03 1.16
C ASN A 143 2.04 7.87 0.54
N LEU A 144 2.13 7.66 -0.76
CA LEU A 144 3.38 7.72 -1.52
C LEU A 144 3.46 9.09 -2.18
N MET A 145 4.41 9.91 -1.76
CA MET A 145 4.66 11.23 -2.35
C MET A 145 5.79 11.12 -3.37
N ILE A 146 5.53 11.51 -4.62
CA ILE A 146 6.46 11.44 -5.74
C ILE A 146 6.89 12.87 -6.11
N ILE A 147 8.21 13.09 -6.16
CA ILE A 147 8.88 14.32 -6.57
C ILE A 147 9.63 14.03 -7.86
N GLY A 148 9.63 14.95 -8.83
CA GLY A 148 10.28 14.74 -10.14
C GLY A 148 9.62 13.67 -11.01
N GLY A 149 10.32 13.16 -12.02
CA GLY A 149 9.89 12.03 -12.86
C GLY A 149 8.45 12.14 -13.41
N PRO A 150 7.51 11.25 -13.03
CA PRO A 150 6.12 11.32 -13.50
C PRO A 150 5.31 12.46 -12.85
N ALA A 151 5.79 13.05 -11.75
CA ALA A 151 5.10 14.15 -11.06
C ALA A 151 5.35 15.51 -11.72
N GLU A 152 6.55 15.74 -12.27
CA GLU A 152 7.00 16.97 -12.92
C GLU A 152 7.78 16.62 -14.20
N ARG A 153 7.67 17.39 -15.29
CA ARG A 153 8.34 17.04 -16.56
C ARG A 153 9.87 17.13 -16.42
N GLY A 154 10.52 16.02 -16.06
CA GLY A 154 11.97 15.88 -15.89
C GLY A 154 12.45 15.96 -14.43
N GLY A 155 13.73 15.66 -14.23
CA GLY A 155 14.38 15.59 -12.90
C GLY A 155 14.32 14.20 -12.28
N ASP A 156 15.28 13.91 -11.40
CA ASP A 156 15.38 12.62 -10.72
C ASP A 156 14.15 12.36 -9.85
N MET A 157 13.61 11.14 -9.92
CA MET A 157 12.43 10.76 -9.15
C MET A 157 12.83 10.46 -7.69
N THR A 158 12.11 11.05 -6.75
CA THR A 158 12.20 10.69 -5.33
C THR A 158 10.83 10.33 -4.80
N VAL A 159 10.74 9.18 -4.12
CA VAL A 159 9.52 8.72 -3.44
C VAL A 159 9.68 8.83 -1.94
N LYS A 160 8.70 9.42 -1.26
CA LYS A 160 8.64 9.53 0.20
C LYS A 160 7.35 8.93 0.75
N LEU A 161 7.48 8.06 1.74
CA LEU A 161 6.36 7.53 2.51
C LEU A 161 5.88 8.58 3.52
N ALA A 162 4.60 8.92 3.44
CA ALA A 162 3.91 9.82 4.35
C ALA A 162 2.92 9.04 5.22
N ASP A 163 2.47 9.64 6.33
CA ASP A 163 1.35 9.11 7.11
C ASP A 163 1.51 7.66 7.60
N PHE A 164 2.58 7.41 8.36
CA PHE A 164 2.85 6.16 9.08
C PHE A 164 1.77 5.86 10.13
N GLY A 165 0.59 5.43 9.70
CA GLY A 165 -0.43 4.75 10.52
C GLY A 165 -0.87 5.45 11.82
N ILE A 166 -0.49 6.72 12.05
CA ILE A 166 -0.51 7.44 13.35
C ILE A 166 -1.91 7.43 14.02
N ALA A 167 -2.95 7.20 13.22
CA ALA A 167 -4.35 7.17 13.65
C ALA A 167 -4.99 5.77 13.66
N ARG A 168 -4.33 4.74 13.11
CA ARG A 168 -4.86 3.36 12.99
C ARG A 168 -4.43 2.42 14.11
N ALA A 169 -3.50 2.82 14.96
CA ALA A 169 -3.01 1.94 16.01
C ALA A 169 -4.00 1.78 17.17
N GLY A 170 -4.49 0.55 17.33
CA GLY A 170 -5.33 0.13 18.46
C GLY A 170 -6.83 0.27 18.23
N GLU A 171 -7.25 0.77 17.07
CA GLU A 171 -8.61 0.50 16.59
C GLU A 171 -8.54 -0.75 15.72
N GLN A 172 -9.28 -1.81 16.09
CA GLN A 172 -9.91 -2.61 15.05
C GLN A 172 -10.55 -1.61 14.10
N PRO A 173 -10.32 -1.65 12.78
CA PRO A 173 -10.98 -0.72 11.88
C PRO A 173 -12.46 -0.73 12.27
N ARG A 174 -12.96 0.38 12.84
CA ARG A 174 -14.39 0.47 13.11
C ARG A 174 -15.01 0.59 11.73
N ILE A 175 -15.37 -0.57 11.20
CA ILE A 175 -16.02 -0.86 9.92
C ILE A 175 -17.44 -0.28 9.95
N THR A 176 -17.59 1.01 10.29
CA THR A 176 -18.90 1.59 10.61
C THR A 176 -19.18 2.95 9.98
N GLN A 177 -18.43 3.39 8.96
CA GLN A 177 -18.91 4.48 8.11
C GLN A 177 -18.91 4.13 6.62
N VAL A 178 -20.12 4.12 6.08
CA VAL A 178 -20.50 3.70 4.74
C VAL A 178 -19.95 4.68 3.69
N GLY A 179 -19.33 4.15 2.63
CA GLY A 179 -19.07 4.87 1.37
C GLY A 179 -17.61 5.19 1.06
N SER A 180 -16.82 5.69 2.01
CA SER A 180 -15.40 6.06 1.79
C SER A 180 -14.40 4.99 2.27
N VAL A 181 -14.85 4.04 3.09
CA VAL A 181 -13.98 3.05 3.76
C VAL A 181 -13.56 1.92 2.82
N VAL A 182 -14.41 1.53 1.85
CA VAL A 182 -14.09 0.46 0.88
C VAL A 182 -12.82 0.79 0.09
N GLY A 183 -12.66 2.05 -0.33
CA GLY A 183 -11.50 2.47 -1.11
C GLY A 183 -10.18 2.40 -0.35
N THR A 184 -10.16 2.63 0.97
CA THR A 184 -8.92 2.51 1.75
C THR A 184 -8.68 1.09 2.26
N ALA A 185 -9.74 0.31 2.45
CA ALA A 185 -9.66 -1.09 2.85
C ALA A 185 -9.08 -1.99 1.74
N ALA A 186 -9.19 -1.58 0.47
CA ALA A 186 -8.62 -2.28 -0.68
C ALA A 186 -7.13 -2.60 -0.55
N TYR A 187 -6.38 -1.78 0.21
CA TYR A 187 -4.94 -1.95 0.41
C TYR A 187 -4.59 -2.68 1.72
N LEU A 188 -5.57 -3.00 2.58
CA LEU A 188 -5.30 -3.72 3.83
C LEU A 188 -4.89 -5.16 3.53
N ALA A 189 -3.89 -5.65 4.27
CA ALA A 189 -3.54 -7.07 4.24
C ALA A 189 -4.66 -7.94 4.85
N PRO A 190 -4.86 -9.19 4.37
CA PRO A 190 -5.91 -10.09 4.87
C PRO A 190 -5.90 -10.25 6.39
N GLU A 191 -4.72 -10.38 6.99
CA GLU A 191 -4.57 -10.47 8.45
C GLU A 191 -5.03 -9.19 9.17
N GLN A 192 -4.77 -8.00 8.61
CA GLN A 192 -5.26 -6.74 9.17
C GLN A 192 -6.78 -6.61 9.04
N ALA A 193 -7.36 -7.09 7.93
CA ALA A 193 -8.81 -7.12 7.73
C ALA A 193 -9.50 -8.07 8.74
N ARG A 194 -8.82 -9.14 9.17
CA ARG A 194 -9.24 -10.04 10.26
C ARG A 194 -9.04 -9.44 11.66
N GLY A 195 -8.31 -8.34 11.77
CA GLY A 195 -8.00 -7.66 13.02
C GLY A 195 -6.75 -8.20 13.73
N ASP A 196 -5.94 -9.00 13.05
CA ASP A 196 -4.63 -9.43 13.55
C ASP A 196 -3.64 -8.27 13.55
N GLU A 197 -2.54 -8.43 14.29
CA GLU A 197 -1.49 -7.43 14.35
C GLU A 197 -0.75 -7.32 13.01
N ALA A 198 -0.60 -6.09 12.52
CA ALA A 198 0.15 -5.80 11.30
C ALA A 198 1.64 -6.08 11.51
N THR A 199 2.27 -6.71 10.52
CA THR A 199 3.70 -7.05 10.50
C THR A 199 4.40 -6.35 9.33
N PRO A 200 5.74 -6.42 9.22
CA PRO A 200 6.45 -6.00 8.01
C PRO A 200 5.86 -6.59 6.71
N SER A 201 5.46 -7.86 6.75
CA SER A 201 4.84 -8.54 5.59
C SER A 201 3.45 -7.98 5.23
N SER A 202 2.77 -7.33 6.17
CA SER A 202 1.50 -6.64 5.90
C SER A 202 1.73 -5.39 5.05
N ASP A 203 2.78 -4.61 5.35
CA ASP A 203 3.16 -3.46 4.53
C ASP A 203 3.64 -3.89 3.12
N VAL A 204 4.33 -5.04 3.03
CA VAL A 204 4.71 -5.65 1.73
C VAL A 204 3.47 -5.98 0.90
N TYR A 205 2.45 -6.61 1.50
CA TYR A 205 1.20 -6.88 0.80
C TYR A 205 0.53 -5.59 0.33
N SER A 206 0.39 -4.60 1.21
CA SER A 206 -0.21 -3.31 0.86
C SER A 206 0.54 -2.61 -0.27
N LEU A 207 1.88 -2.66 -0.28
CA LEU A 207 2.68 -2.15 -1.38
C LEU A 207 2.47 -2.98 -2.66
N GLY A 208 2.33 -4.30 -2.56
CA GLY A 208 1.93 -5.16 -3.69
C GLY A 208 0.62 -4.72 -4.34
N VAL A 209 -0.39 -4.37 -3.54
CA VAL A 209 -1.67 -3.83 -4.05
C VAL A 209 -1.44 -2.51 -4.80
N VAL A 210 -0.60 -1.62 -4.25
CA VAL A 210 -0.26 -0.34 -4.88
C VAL A 210 0.45 -0.55 -6.23
N LEU A 211 1.44 -1.44 -6.28
CA LEU A 211 2.20 -1.74 -7.50
C LEU A 211 1.32 -2.38 -8.56
N TYR A 212 0.46 -3.32 -8.17
CA TYR A 212 -0.53 -3.91 -9.06
C TYR A 212 -1.42 -2.83 -9.70
N GLN A 213 -1.88 -1.88 -8.90
CA GLN A 213 -2.73 -0.80 -9.38
C GLN A 213 -1.97 0.20 -10.25
N PHE A 214 -0.71 0.52 -9.95
CA PHE A 214 0.11 1.33 -10.83
C PHE A 214 0.29 0.66 -12.20
N LEU A 215 0.58 -0.64 -12.25
CA LEU A 215 0.77 -1.36 -13.51
C LEU A 215 -0.53 -1.47 -14.33
N THR A 216 -1.66 -1.74 -13.68
CA THR A 216 -2.89 -2.15 -14.38
C THR A 216 -3.98 -1.07 -14.41
N GLY A 217 -3.84 -0.03 -13.61
CA GLY A 217 -4.90 0.94 -13.31
C GLY A 217 -6.08 0.38 -12.52
N ARG A 218 -5.97 -0.86 -12.02
CA ARG A 218 -7.06 -1.61 -11.36
C ARG A 218 -6.62 -2.13 -10.01
N LEU A 219 -7.57 -2.32 -9.09
CA LEU A 219 -7.29 -3.06 -7.86
C LEU A 219 -7.22 -4.57 -8.17
N PRO A 220 -6.38 -5.34 -7.45
CA PRO A 220 -6.35 -6.80 -7.59
C PRO A 220 -7.67 -7.45 -7.17
N TYR A 221 -8.38 -6.80 -6.25
CA TYR A 221 -9.67 -7.25 -5.74
C TYR A 221 -10.65 -6.09 -5.66
N GLU A 222 -11.91 -6.33 -6.03
CA GLU A 222 -13.02 -5.41 -5.88
C GLU A 222 -14.18 -6.12 -5.19
N GLY A 223 -14.86 -5.44 -4.27
CA GLY A 223 -16.03 -5.97 -3.57
C GLY A 223 -17.07 -4.88 -3.34
N ALA A 224 -18.35 -5.23 -3.43
CA ALA A 224 -19.45 -4.31 -3.17
C ALA A 224 -19.60 -3.99 -1.67
N SER A 225 -18.95 -4.77 -0.80
CA SER A 225 -18.85 -4.53 0.63
C SER A 225 -17.47 -4.87 1.17
N LEU A 226 -17.14 -4.39 2.37
CA LEU A 226 -15.90 -4.73 3.07
C LEU A 226 -15.78 -6.23 3.37
N ALA A 227 -16.90 -6.86 3.73
CA ALA A 227 -16.93 -8.30 3.98
C ALA A 227 -16.65 -9.08 2.69
N GLU A 228 -17.24 -8.68 1.57
CA GLU A 228 -16.97 -9.30 0.27
C GLU A 228 -15.51 -9.12 -0.14
N LEU A 229 -14.98 -7.90 -0.02
CA LEU A 229 -13.58 -7.61 -0.32
C LEU A 229 -12.63 -8.49 0.50
N ALA A 230 -12.87 -8.62 1.80
CA ALA A 230 -12.06 -9.46 2.68
C ALA A 230 -12.11 -10.95 2.29
N VAL A 231 -13.29 -11.46 1.91
CA VAL A 231 -13.45 -12.85 1.43
C VAL A 231 -12.64 -13.07 0.14
N ARG A 232 -12.69 -12.13 -0.79
CA ARG A 232 -11.94 -12.21 -2.06
C ARG A 232 -10.43 -12.15 -1.82
N GLN A 233 -9.95 -11.19 -1.05
CA GLN A 233 -8.53 -11.08 -0.67
C GLN A 233 -7.99 -12.36 -0.01
N GLN A 234 -8.84 -13.10 0.70
CA GLN A 234 -8.46 -14.34 1.38
C GLN A 234 -8.49 -15.59 0.47
N SER A 235 -9.31 -15.59 -0.58
CA SER A 235 -9.69 -16.82 -1.29
C SER A 235 -9.40 -16.79 -2.80
N GLU A 236 -9.25 -15.60 -3.38
CA GLU A 236 -9.03 -15.41 -4.81
C GLU A 236 -7.55 -15.10 -5.09
N GLN A 237 -7.03 -15.66 -6.17
CA GLN A 237 -5.75 -15.23 -6.73
C GLN A 237 -6.01 -14.13 -7.76
N PRO A 238 -5.31 -12.99 -7.69
CA PRO A 238 -5.48 -11.94 -8.68
C PRO A 238 -4.91 -12.42 -10.03
N LEU A 239 -5.50 -11.93 -11.13
CA LEU A 239 -4.94 -12.19 -12.45
C LEU A 239 -3.55 -11.56 -12.57
N HIS A 240 -2.69 -12.15 -13.39
CA HIS A 240 -1.37 -11.60 -13.63
C HIS A 240 -1.49 -10.19 -14.27
N PRO A 241 -0.71 -9.17 -13.84
CA PRO A 241 -0.80 -7.81 -14.37
C PRO A 241 -0.74 -7.73 -15.91
N SER A 242 0.06 -8.60 -16.54
CA SER A 242 0.16 -8.66 -18.01
C SER A 242 -1.12 -9.11 -18.71
N SER A 243 -2.13 -9.59 -17.98
CA SER A 243 -3.46 -9.88 -18.55
C SER A 243 -4.26 -8.61 -18.82
N TYR A 244 -3.83 -7.47 -18.28
CA TYR A 244 -4.45 -6.16 -18.47
C TYR A 244 -3.55 -5.17 -19.21
N ALA A 245 -2.22 -5.34 -19.12
CA ALA A 245 -1.23 -4.45 -19.71
C ALA A 245 -0.07 -5.27 -20.32
N ASP A 246 -0.07 -5.41 -21.64
CA ASP A 246 0.85 -6.31 -22.37
C ASP A 246 2.34 -5.91 -22.27
N ASP A 247 2.61 -4.65 -21.92
CA ASP A 247 3.96 -4.10 -21.71
C ASP A 247 4.57 -4.49 -20.36
N VAL A 248 3.77 -5.02 -19.42
CA VAL A 248 4.28 -5.47 -18.11
C VAL A 248 5.12 -6.74 -18.26
N PRO A 249 6.41 -6.72 -17.89
CA PRO A 249 7.25 -7.92 -17.91
C PRO A 249 6.68 -9.00 -16.99
N GLN A 250 6.68 -10.26 -17.46
CA GLN A 250 6.20 -11.42 -16.68
C GLN A 250 6.83 -11.48 -15.30
N SER A 251 8.15 -11.33 -15.23
CA SER A 251 8.94 -11.37 -14.00
C SER A 251 8.63 -10.24 -13.02
N VAL A 252 8.20 -9.06 -13.48
CA VAL A 252 7.72 -7.98 -12.61
C VAL A 252 6.36 -8.32 -12.03
N GLY A 253 5.44 -8.82 -12.87
CA GLY A 253 4.13 -9.25 -12.42
C GLY A 253 4.20 -10.42 -11.44
N ASP A 254 5.11 -11.38 -11.65
CA ASP A 254 5.40 -12.46 -10.71
C ASP A 254 5.80 -11.93 -9.33
N ALA A 255 6.70 -10.93 -9.27
CA ALA A 255 7.12 -10.32 -8.01
C ALA A 255 5.93 -9.64 -7.30
N VAL A 256 5.07 -8.94 -8.03
CA VAL A 256 3.85 -8.32 -7.48
C VAL A 256 2.89 -9.39 -6.94
N LEU A 257 2.69 -10.49 -7.66
CA LEU A 257 1.82 -11.58 -7.21
C LEU A 257 2.35 -12.29 -5.95
N VAL A 258 3.66 -12.46 -5.80
CA VAL A 258 4.25 -13.00 -4.56
C VAL A 258 3.97 -12.07 -3.37
N ALA A 259 4.06 -10.75 -3.55
CA ALA A 259 3.71 -9.81 -2.49
C ALA A 259 2.21 -9.88 -2.11
N LEU A 260 1.34 -10.26 -3.05
CA LEU A 260 -0.10 -10.37 -2.88
C LEU A 260 -0.59 -11.73 -2.36
N ASP A 261 0.30 -12.65 -1.98
CA ASP A 261 -0.14 -13.92 -1.41
C ASP A 261 -1.00 -13.70 -0.16
N SER A 262 -2.11 -14.42 -0.02
CA SER A 262 -2.98 -14.27 1.15
C SER A 262 -2.31 -14.72 2.45
N ASP A 263 -1.36 -15.66 2.39
CA ASP A 263 -0.58 -16.15 3.52
C ASP A 263 0.71 -15.31 3.69
N PRO A 264 0.89 -14.60 4.83
CA PRO A 264 2.11 -13.86 5.12
C PRO A 264 3.41 -14.65 4.95
N ASN A 265 3.39 -15.98 5.16
CA ASN A 265 4.59 -16.83 5.07
C ASN A 265 5.02 -17.13 3.63
N HIS A 266 4.15 -16.92 2.65
CA HIS A 266 4.46 -17.08 1.23
C HIS A 266 4.85 -15.76 0.55
N ARG A 267 4.76 -14.64 1.28
CA ARG A 267 5.21 -13.32 0.81
C ARG A 267 6.71 -13.14 1.02
N PHE A 268 7.23 -12.02 0.52
CA PHE A 268 8.54 -11.53 0.94
C PHE A 268 8.54 -11.20 2.42
N ALA A 269 9.54 -11.70 3.15
CA ALA A 269 9.63 -11.50 4.59
C ALA A 269 10.02 -10.06 4.96
N ALA A 270 10.75 -9.40 4.06
CA ALA A 270 11.24 -8.04 4.21
C ALA A 270 10.97 -7.20 2.95
N ALA A 271 10.78 -5.89 3.14
CA ALA A 271 10.57 -4.97 2.02
C ALA A 271 11.77 -4.93 1.06
N GLY A 272 12.99 -5.11 1.58
CA GLY A 272 14.20 -5.24 0.75
C GLY A 272 14.14 -6.41 -0.25
N GLU A 273 13.56 -7.55 0.12
CA GLU A 273 13.45 -8.71 -0.78
C GLU A 273 12.51 -8.44 -1.95
N LEU A 274 11.40 -7.73 -1.70
CA LEU A 274 10.52 -7.26 -2.77
C LEU A 274 11.25 -6.28 -3.68
N ALA A 275 12.05 -5.35 -3.13
CA ALA A 275 12.82 -4.40 -3.95
C ALA A 275 13.78 -5.13 -4.91
N ASP A 276 14.49 -6.14 -4.41
CA ASP A 276 15.41 -6.93 -5.21
C ASP A 276 14.69 -7.79 -6.27
N ALA A 277 13.53 -8.35 -5.91
CA ALA A 277 12.67 -9.05 -6.85
C ALA A 277 12.18 -8.13 -7.98
N LEU A 278 11.76 -6.90 -7.69
CA LEU A 278 11.33 -5.94 -8.71
C LEU A 278 12.48 -5.53 -9.64
N ARG A 279 13.67 -5.25 -9.10
CA ARG A 279 14.86 -4.89 -9.90
C ARG A 279 15.27 -6.01 -10.85
N ARG A 280 15.38 -7.23 -10.33
CA ARG A 280 15.65 -8.44 -11.14
C ARG A 280 14.54 -8.70 -12.14
N GLY A 281 13.30 -8.43 -11.73
CA GLY A 281 12.11 -8.53 -12.57
C GLY A 281 12.20 -7.69 -13.83
N LEU A 282 12.66 -6.44 -13.75
CA LEU A 282 12.91 -5.63 -14.94
C LEU A 282 13.99 -6.22 -15.86
N GLY A 283 14.97 -6.95 -15.30
CA GLY A 283 15.99 -7.69 -16.04
C GLY A 283 15.51 -9.01 -16.65
N GLY A 284 14.25 -9.40 -16.44
CA GLY A 284 13.67 -10.65 -16.95
C GLY A 284 13.86 -11.87 -16.03
N GLU A 285 14.35 -11.69 -14.81
CA GLU A 285 14.57 -12.78 -13.85
C GLU A 285 13.36 -12.98 -12.94
N SER A 286 12.85 -14.22 -12.86
CA SER A 286 11.76 -14.56 -11.94
C SER A 286 12.17 -14.39 -10.47
N PRO A 287 11.24 -14.00 -9.58
CA PRO A 287 11.52 -13.82 -8.17
C PRO A 287 11.96 -15.13 -7.52
N THR A 288 13.11 -15.09 -6.81
CA THR A 288 13.57 -16.18 -5.97
C THR A 288 13.02 -15.98 -4.56
N GLN A 289 12.05 -16.80 -4.14
CA GLN A 289 11.68 -16.88 -2.72
C GLN A 289 12.85 -17.52 -1.96
N THR A 290 13.48 -16.77 -1.05
CA THR A 290 14.60 -17.27 -0.26
C THR A 290 14.09 -17.78 1.08
N GLY A 291 13.50 -18.98 1.11
CA GLY A 291 13.03 -19.61 2.34
C GLY A 291 12.04 -20.75 2.13
N ALA A 292 12.55 -21.99 2.17
CA ALA A 292 11.83 -23.26 2.34
C ALA A 292 10.64 -23.59 1.39
N THR A 293 10.97 -24.41 0.39
CA THR A 293 10.09 -25.35 -0.33
C THR A 293 9.23 -24.80 -1.47
N ARG A 294 9.86 -24.74 -2.64
CA ARG A 294 9.20 -25.00 -3.92
C ARG A 294 8.60 -26.41 -3.90
N VAL A 295 7.34 -26.53 -3.52
CA VAL A 295 6.41 -27.59 -3.92
C VAL A 295 5.29 -26.82 -4.64
N MET A 296 5.31 -26.59 -5.94
CA MET A 296 5.19 -27.57 -7.01
C MET A 296 5.74 -26.94 -8.29
N ALA A 297 6.91 -27.37 -8.74
CA ALA A 297 7.21 -27.38 -10.17
C ALA A 297 7.19 -28.85 -10.57
N GLY A 298 6.04 -29.31 -11.06
CA GLY A 298 5.88 -30.66 -11.57
C GLY A 298 4.54 -31.29 -11.23
N ASP A 299 3.47 -30.87 -11.91
CA ASP A 299 2.43 -31.81 -12.28
C ASP A 299 2.40 -31.87 -13.82
N ALA A 300 3.17 -32.82 -14.33
CA ALA A 300 2.91 -33.40 -15.63
C ALA A 300 1.53 -34.09 -15.58
N PRO A 301 0.79 -34.15 -16.69
CA PRO A 301 -0.58 -34.65 -16.69
C PRO A 301 -0.64 -36.08 -16.16
N THR A 302 -1.47 -36.27 -15.13
CA THR A 302 -1.74 -37.56 -14.51
C THR A 302 -2.22 -38.56 -15.57
N ALA A 303 -1.47 -39.65 -15.71
CA ALA A 303 -1.83 -40.82 -16.49
C ALA A 303 -3.00 -41.55 -15.79
N ALA A 304 -4.21 -41.05 -15.95
CA ALA A 304 -5.44 -41.68 -15.48
C ALA A 304 -6.58 -41.56 -16.49
N THR A 305 -6.30 -41.85 -17.76
CA THR A 305 -7.33 -42.28 -18.72
C THR A 305 -6.91 -43.62 -19.29
N ARG A 306 -7.09 -44.69 -18.49
CA ARG A 306 -7.04 -46.06 -19.02
C ARG A 306 -8.27 -46.27 -19.88
N HIS A 307 -8.01 -46.32 -21.19
CA HIS A 307 -8.82 -46.96 -22.22
C HIS A 307 -9.58 -48.18 -21.68
N MET A 308 -10.91 -48.15 -21.73
CA MET A 308 -11.69 -49.39 -21.74
C MET A 308 -11.44 -50.10 -23.09
N PRO A 309 -11.10 -51.40 -23.10
CA PRO A 309 -11.08 -52.15 -24.35
C PRO A 309 -12.53 -52.38 -24.80
N ARG A 310 -12.84 -51.95 -26.03
CA ARG A 310 -14.04 -52.36 -26.77
C ARG A 310 -14.02 -53.88 -26.90
N THR A 311 -14.95 -54.56 -26.23
CA THR A 311 -15.28 -55.96 -26.48
C THR A 311 -15.71 -56.11 -27.94
N GLN A 312 -14.93 -56.86 -28.70
CA GLN A 312 -15.26 -57.24 -30.07
C GLN A 312 -16.47 -58.18 -30.04
N SER A 313 -17.54 -57.76 -30.71
CA SER A 313 -18.69 -58.59 -31.02
C SER A 313 -18.28 -59.64 -32.05
N THR A 314 -18.21 -60.90 -31.61
CA THR A 314 -18.00 -62.06 -32.47
C THR A 314 -19.27 -62.35 -33.28
N ARG A 315 -19.18 -62.19 -34.60
CA ARG A 315 -20.16 -62.70 -35.58
C ARG A 315 -20.19 -64.24 -35.54
N PRO A 316 -21.37 -64.89 -35.49
CA PRO A 316 -21.47 -66.31 -35.79
C PRO A 316 -21.64 -66.53 -37.30
N VAL A 317 -20.82 -67.42 -37.86
CA VAL A 317 -20.99 -67.98 -39.21
C VAL A 317 -21.88 -69.23 -39.11
N ARG A 318 -22.87 -69.29 -40.01
CA ARG A 318 -23.87 -70.34 -40.30
C ARG A 318 -23.35 -71.79 -40.23
N ARG A 319 -24.23 -72.71 -39.83
CA ARG A 319 -24.49 -73.97 -40.55
C ARG A 319 -25.98 -74.33 -40.55
N SER A 320 -26.48 -74.64 -41.74
CA SER A 320 -27.77 -75.28 -42.02
C SER A 320 -27.74 -76.77 -41.62
N PRO A 321 -28.89 -77.44 -41.62
CA PRO A 321 -29.21 -78.34 -42.74
C PRO A 321 -30.27 -77.79 -43.69
#